data_AF-A0A6J6JJL1-F1
#
_entry.id   AF-A0A6J6JJL1-F1
#
_cell.length_a   1.000
_cell.length_b   1.000
_cell.length_c   1.000
_cell.angle_alpha   90.00
_cell.angle_beta   90.00
_cell.angle_gamma   90.00
#
_symmetry.space_group_name_H-M   'P 1'
#
loop_
_entity.id
_entity.type
_entity.pdbx_description
1 polymer ?
#
loop_
_entity_poly.entity_id
_entity_poly.type
_entity_poly.pdbx_seq_one_letter_code
_entity_poly.pdbx_strand_id
1 'polypeptide(L)'
;MTFHATTGIGSTIQDLPTPALVLDQSRFDSNVAIVSAVRPGLTLRPHVKAHKCSTLAQRLASQGHTSFTCATPREVIGMVHAGLGSDLLLANETVDQQRLSEMASLLDQARITVAIDSQITATLAAQAGIRDVLIDINVGLPRCGVAPAGASALAHFAGSLGLNVRGVMGYEGHLMTVADRSEQQAKVRSAMEILVDCFDEVRSASGPDCSIISAGGTGTFDLYDTADPVLGRITEIQAGSYALMDSHYGALDLPFQQALYVLGTVISVSDSWAVIDVGLKSLGMDHGNPTIDGASVWFCSDEHTTFSMKDAAPLPNVGDRIFVQPAHIDPTIAMHDMIYLSNGLTATSAVIDSWPVDLRGW
;
A
#
# COMPACT_ATOMS: atom_id res chain seq x y z
N MET A 1 -1.16 6.42 32.68
CA MET A 1 -2.58 6.00 32.67
C MET A 1 -3.01 5.92 31.21
N THR A 2 -2.92 4.75 30.61
CA THR A 2 -3.47 4.50 29.28
C THR A 2 -4.98 4.33 29.45
N PHE A 3 -5.75 5.35 29.07
CA PHE A 3 -7.19 5.21 28.89
C PHE A 3 -7.41 4.35 27.63
N HIS A 4 -7.29 3.03 27.74
CA HIS A 4 -7.95 2.15 26.80
C HIS A 4 -9.44 2.15 27.17
N ALA A 5 -10.14 3.21 26.80
CA ALA A 5 -11.58 3.11 26.60
C ALA A 5 -11.73 2.06 25.50
N THR A 6 -12.11 0.85 25.89
CA THR A 6 -12.57 -0.18 24.97
C THR A 6 -13.90 0.33 24.43
N THR A 7 -13.85 1.23 23.43
CA THR A 7 -14.96 1.41 22.49
C THR A 7 -15.08 0.09 21.76
N GLY A 8 -15.86 -0.80 22.39
CA GLY A 8 -15.88 -2.22 22.11
C GLY A 8 -16.72 -2.55 20.89
N ILE A 9 -16.43 -3.70 20.33
CA ILE A 9 -17.30 -4.43 19.41
C ILE A 9 -18.73 -4.40 19.97
N GLY A 10 -19.68 -3.89 19.19
CA GLY A 10 -21.07 -3.67 19.60
C GLY A 10 -21.46 -2.23 19.95
N SER A 11 -20.52 -1.27 19.93
CA SER A 11 -20.82 0.16 19.90
C SER A 11 -21.21 0.62 18.49
N THR A 12 -21.66 1.88 18.36
CA THR A 12 -21.90 2.50 17.05
C THR A 12 -20.74 3.44 16.67
N ILE A 13 -20.68 3.85 15.41
CA ILE A 13 -19.73 4.88 14.94
C ILE A 13 -19.84 6.16 15.77
N GLN A 14 -21.06 6.52 16.23
CA GLN A 14 -21.31 7.67 17.08
C GLN A 14 -20.55 7.62 18.41
N ASP A 15 -20.15 6.44 18.88
CA ASP A 15 -19.47 6.26 20.17
C ASP A 15 -17.95 6.31 20.06
N LEU A 16 -17.40 6.34 18.84
CA LEU A 16 -15.96 6.38 18.62
C LEU A 16 -15.37 7.75 19.02
N PRO A 17 -14.18 7.78 19.65
CA PRO A 17 -13.42 9.00 19.79
C PRO A 17 -13.00 9.50 18.40
N THR A 18 -13.05 10.80 18.16
CA THR A 18 -12.58 11.41 16.91
C THR A 18 -11.30 12.22 17.15
N PRO A 19 -10.42 12.32 16.13
CA PRO A 19 -10.50 11.67 14.82
C PRO A 19 -10.21 10.16 14.88
N ALA A 20 -10.87 9.34 14.03
CA ALA A 20 -10.66 7.88 13.99
C ALA A 20 -10.77 7.30 12.58
N LEU A 21 -9.97 6.27 12.28
CA LEU A 21 -10.11 5.51 11.03
C LEU A 21 -11.29 4.55 11.09
N VAL A 22 -12.18 4.65 10.10
CA VAL A 22 -13.32 3.74 9.92
C VAL A 22 -13.22 3.06 8.56
N LEU A 23 -13.30 1.74 8.56
CA LEU A 23 -13.31 0.89 7.38
C LEU A 23 -14.69 0.25 7.18
N ASP A 24 -15.34 0.53 6.05
CA ASP A 24 -16.55 -0.18 5.65
C ASP A 24 -16.18 -1.60 5.20
N GLN A 25 -16.64 -2.61 5.94
CA GLN A 25 -16.31 -3.99 5.66
C GLN A 25 -16.80 -4.44 4.28
N SER A 26 -18.02 -4.05 3.89
CA SER A 26 -18.62 -4.51 2.63
C SER A 26 -17.86 -3.99 1.41
N ARG A 27 -17.38 -2.74 1.49
CA ARG A 27 -16.57 -2.11 0.45
C ARG A 27 -15.18 -2.72 0.38
N PHE A 28 -14.54 -2.94 1.54
CA PHE A 28 -13.27 -3.65 1.61
C PHE A 28 -13.37 -5.04 0.99
N ASP A 29 -14.36 -5.84 1.39
CA ASP A 29 -14.54 -7.20 0.88
C ASP A 29 -14.82 -7.20 -0.63
N SER A 30 -15.61 -6.24 -1.13
CA SER A 30 -15.84 -6.05 -2.57
C SER A 30 -14.54 -5.73 -3.32
N ASN A 31 -13.72 -4.81 -2.80
CA ASN A 31 -12.46 -4.43 -3.43
C ASN A 31 -11.48 -5.61 -3.50
N VAL A 32 -11.39 -6.38 -2.41
CA VAL A 32 -10.57 -7.59 -2.36
C VAL A 32 -11.07 -8.61 -3.37
N ALA A 33 -12.37 -8.88 -3.43
CA ALA A 33 -12.93 -9.82 -4.41
C ALA A 33 -12.62 -9.42 -5.86
N ILE A 34 -12.70 -8.12 -6.19
CA ILE A 34 -12.39 -7.59 -7.52
C ILE A 34 -10.92 -7.82 -7.86
N VAL A 35 -9.99 -7.46 -6.98
CA VAL A 35 -8.56 -7.67 -7.27
C VAL A 35 -8.23 -9.15 -7.35
N SER A 36 -8.80 -10.00 -6.48
CA SER A 36 -8.52 -11.43 -6.45
C SER A 36 -9.03 -12.13 -7.72
N ALA A 37 -10.10 -11.63 -8.33
CA ALA A 37 -10.58 -12.13 -9.62
C ALA A 37 -9.62 -11.81 -10.78
N VAL A 38 -9.00 -10.63 -10.76
CA VAL A 38 -8.04 -10.18 -11.80
C VAL A 38 -6.64 -10.73 -11.55
N ARG A 39 -6.23 -10.81 -10.28
CA ARG A 39 -4.90 -11.23 -9.83
C ARG A 39 -5.01 -12.29 -8.73
N PRO A 40 -5.38 -13.54 -9.06
CA PRO A 40 -5.54 -14.60 -8.07
C PRO A 40 -4.20 -15.07 -7.47
N GLY A 41 -4.25 -15.48 -6.21
CA GLY A 41 -3.14 -16.14 -5.53
C GLY A 41 -1.84 -15.33 -5.55
N LEU A 42 -0.76 -15.95 -6.03
CA LEU A 42 0.58 -15.36 -6.09
C LEU A 42 0.80 -14.38 -7.24
N THR A 43 -0.19 -14.18 -8.13
CA THR A 43 -0.10 -13.13 -9.16
C THR A 43 -0.31 -11.73 -8.57
N LEU A 44 -0.74 -11.65 -7.31
CA LEU A 44 -0.74 -10.46 -6.48
C LEU A 44 0.14 -10.73 -5.25
N ARG A 45 1.03 -9.78 -4.95
CA ARG A 45 1.81 -9.72 -3.72
C ARG A 45 1.42 -8.43 -2.96
N PRO A 46 0.29 -8.42 -2.22
CA PRO A 46 -0.30 -7.19 -1.69
C PRO A 46 0.68 -6.36 -0.87
N HIS A 47 0.61 -5.04 -1.04
CA HIS A 47 1.57 -4.15 -0.42
C HIS A 47 1.10 -3.64 0.94
N VAL A 48 1.80 -4.08 1.98
CA VAL A 48 1.48 -3.82 3.39
C VAL A 48 1.62 -2.36 3.78
N LYS A 49 2.46 -1.58 3.09
CA LYS A 49 2.68 -0.15 3.39
C LYS A 49 1.39 0.67 3.38
N ALA A 50 0.40 0.24 2.58
CA ALA A 50 -0.86 0.92 2.42
C ALA A 50 -1.71 0.87 3.69
N HIS A 51 -1.57 -0.18 4.51
CA HIS A 51 -2.43 -0.40 5.68
C HIS A 51 -1.69 -0.65 6.99
N LYS A 52 -0.41 -1.08 6.96
CA LYS A 52 0.45 -1.30 8.13
C LYS A 52 -0.22 -2.09 9.27
N CYS A 53 -1.07 -3.03 8.88
CA CYS A 53 -2.01 -3.73 9.76
C CYS A 53 -1.95 -5.23 9.45
N SER A 54 -1.38 -6.01 10.36
CA SER A 54 -1.22 -7.47 10.20
C SER A 54 -2.59 -8.17 10.12
N THR A 55 -3.60 -7.67 10.84
CA THR A 55 -4.95 -8.25 10.81
C THR A 55 -5.59 -8.11 9.43
N LEU A 56 -5.38 -6.98 8.74
CA LEU A 56 -5.82 -6.81 7.35
C LEU A 56 -5.05 -7.75 6.42
N ALA A 57 -3.73 -7.89 6.57
CA ALA A 57 -2.96 -8.87 5.80
C ALA A 57 -3.47 -10.30 6.01
N GLN A 58 -3.85 -10.68 7.23
CA GLN A 58 -4.47 -11.98 7.52
C GLN A 58 -5.79 -12.19 6.75
N ARG A 59 -6.60 -11.13 6.57
CA ARG A 59 -7.81 -11.19 5.72
C ARG A 59 -7.44 -11.48 4.27
N LEU A 60 -6.44 -10.80 3.72
CA LEU A 60 -5.96 -11.05 2.35
C LEU A 60 -5.40 -12.48 2.19
N ALA A 61 -4.64 -12.97 3.18
CA ALA A 61 -4.14 -14.34 3.19
C ALA A 61 -5.27 -15.37 3.20
N SER A 62 -6.37 -15.11 3.91
CA SER A 62 -7.55 -15.99 3.90
C SER A 62 -8.26 -16.07 2.54
N GLN A 63 -8.01 -15.10 1.65
CA GLN A 63 -8.49 -15.08 0.26
C GLN A 63 -7.47 -15.67 -0.72
N GLY A 64 -6.35 -16.23 -0.23
CA GLY A 64 -5.33 -16.89 -1.04
C GLY A 64 -4.10 -16.06 -1.37
N HIS A 65 -4.02 -14.80 -0.92
CA HIS A 65 -2.82 -13.96 -1.09
C HIS A 65 -1.84 -14.17 0.06
N THR A 66 -0.97 -15.18 -0.06
CA THR A 66 -0.08 -15.60 1.03
C THR A 66 1.32 -14.98 0.97
N SER A 67 1.63 -14.19 -0.06
CA SER A 67 2.87 -13.41 -0.18
C SER A 67 2.58 -11.93 0.02
N PHE A 68 3.55 -11.16 0.53
CA PHE A 68 3.36 -9.74 0.81
C PHE A 68 4.56 -8.89 0.43
N THR A 69 4.28 -7.65 0.05
CA THR A 69 5.28 -6.61 -0.24
C THR A 69 5.33 -5.61 0.91
N CYS A 70 6.52 -5.36 1.44
CA CYS A 70 6.81 -4.41 2.50
C CYS A 70 7.72 -3.30 1.95
N ALA A 71 7.59 -2.08 2.48
CA ALA A 71 8.45 -0.95 2.11
C ALA A 71 9.59 -0.74 3.11
N THR A 72 9.47 -1.32 4.32
CA THR A 72 10.41 -1.13 5.42
C THR A 72 10.78 -2.47 6.07
N PRO A 73 12.01 -2.62 6.60
CA PRO A 73 12.38 -3.78 7.40
C PRO A 73 11.43 -4.04 8.59
N ARG A 74 10.90 -2.99 9.24
CA ARG A 74 9.94 -3.14 10.34
C ARG A 74 8.67 -3.86 9.91
N GLU A 75 8.13 -3.54 8.73
CA GLU A 75 6.98 -4.24 8.20
C GLU A 75 7.31 -5.70 7.92
N VAL A 76 8.48 -6.00 7.32
CA VAL A 76 8.92 -7.39 7.09
C VAL A 76 8.99 -8.16 8.40
N ILE A 77 9.73 -7.63 9.39
CA ILE A 77 9.91 -8.26 10.70
C ILE A 77 8.56 -8.46 11.40
N GLY A 78 7.70 -7.44 11.40
CA GLY A 78 6.38 -7.52 12.01
C GLY A 78 5.46 -8.55 11.34
N MET A 79 5.52 -8.67 10.01
CA MET A 79 4.80 -9.71 9.27
C MET A 79 5.28 -11.12 9.64
N VAL A 80 6.60 -11.35 9.76
CA VAL A 80 7.12 -12.63 10.22
C VAL A 80 6.65 -12.95 11.64
N HIS A 81 6.72 -11.99 12.57
CA HIS A 81 6.25 -12.19 13.95
C HIS A 81 4.74 -12.44 14.03
N ALA A 82 3.96 -11.88 13.11
CA ALA A 82 2.53 -12.16 12.99
C ALA A 82 2.24 -13.56 12.37
N GLY A 83 3.26 -14.29 11.92
CA GLY A 83 3.10 -15.57 11.22
C GLY A 83 2.49 -15.41 9.83
N LEU A 84 2.65 -14.24 9.20
CA LEU A 84 2.04 -13.89 7.92
C LEU A 84 3.10 -13.72 6.83
N GLY A 85 2.83 -14.33 5.67
CA GLY A 85 3.70 -14.25 4.50
C GLY A 85 4.56 -15.50 4.32
N SER A 86 4.14 -16.41 3.44
CA SER A 86 4.98 -17.52 2.99
C SER A 86 6.21 -17.01 2.21
N ASP A 87 6.12 -15.80 1.67
CA ASP A 87 7.15 -15.11 0.91
C ASP A 87 6.98 -13.59 1.08
N LEU A 88 7.97 -12.94 1.69
CA LEU A 88 7.99 -11.49 1.94
C LEU A 88 9.02 -10.82 1.04
N LEU A 89 8.60 -9.74 0.37
CA LEU A 89 9.50 -8.88 -0.40
C LEU A 89 9.67 -7.55 0.33
N LEU A 90 10.91 -7.16 0.63
CA LEU A 90 11.26 -5.77 0.90
C LEU A 90 11.46 -5.07 -0.46
N ALA A 91 10.43 -4.39 -0.96
CA ALA A 91 10.44 -3.66 -2.23
C ALA A 91 11.05 -2.25 -2.07
N ASN A 92 12.24 -2.22 -1.47
CA ASN A 92 13.02 -1.02 -1.22
C ASN A 92 14.46 -1.43 -0.86
N GLU A 93 15.42 -0.55 -1.13
CA GLU A 93 16.80 -0.75 -0.72
C GLU A 93 16.96 -0.46 0.77
N THR A 94 17.85 -1.21 1.41
CA THR A 94 18.31 -0.85 2.75
C THR A 94 19.81 -1.05 2.87
N VAL A 95 20.45 -0.05 3.49
CA VAL A 95 21.86 -0.10 3.89
C VAL A 95 22.00 -0.21 5.41
N ASP A 96 20.88 -0.40 6.11
CA ASP A 96 20.86 -0.62 7.56
C ASP A 96 21.23 -2.06 7.87
N GLN A 97 22.51 -2.26 8.20
CA GLN A 97 23.06 -3.58 8.50
C GLN A 97 22.41 -4.24 9.71
N GLN A 98 21.99 -3.47 10.72
CA GLN A 98 21.33 -4.03 11.90
C GLN A 98 19.98 -4.64 11.51
N ARG A 99 19.22 -3.93 10.67
CA ARG A 99 17.89 -4.36 10.22
C ARG A 99 17.95 -5.49 9.21
N LEU A 100 18.95 -5.48 8.32
CA LEU A 100 19.25 -6.62 7.47
C LEU A 100 19.59 -7.86 8.31
N SER A 101 20.41 -7.72 9.35
CA SER A 101 20.78 -8.84 10.25
C SER A 101 19.59 -9.36 11.04
N GLU A 102 18.71 -8.45 11.50
CA GLU A 102 17.45 -8.81 12.16
C GLU A 102 16.54 -9.61 11.22
N MET A 103 16.34 -9.16 9.98
CA MET A 103 15.59 -9.92 8.96
C MET A 103 16.25 -11.27 8.65
N ALA A 104 17.58 -11.33 8.51
CA ALA A 104 18.31 -12.56 8.25
C ALA A 104 18.13 -13.59 9.38
N SER A 105 18.04 -13.15 10.63
CA SER A 105 17.78 -14.03 11.79
C SER A 105 16.39 -14.69 11.77
N LEU A 106 15.47 -14.21 10.93
CA LEU A 106 14.10 -14.68 10.81
C LEU A 106 13.87 -15.63 9.61
N LEU A 107 14.92 -15.94 8.85
CA LEU A 107 14.86 -16.73 7.62
C LEU A 107 14.41 -18.20 7.80
N ASP A 108 14.41 -18.71 9.02
CA ASP A 108 13.87 -20.03 9.36
C ASP A 108 12.35 -20.01 9.58
N GLN A 109 11.76 -18.83 9.75
CA GLN A 109 10.32 -18.64 10.01
C GLN A 109 9.56 -18.23 8.73
N ALA A 110 10.20 -17.44 7.86
CA ALA A 110 9.62 -17.00 6.60
C ALA A 110 10.70 -16.81 5.53
N ARG A 111 10.31 -16.94 4.26
CA ARG A 111 11.18 -16.55 3.14
C ARG A 111 11.16 -15.04 3.00
N ILE A 112 12.34 -14.41 3.04
CA ILE A 112 12.50 -12.96 2.91
C ILE A 112 13.39 -12.68 1.71
N THR A 113 12.90 -11.85 0.80
CA THR A 113 13.61 -11.37 -0.39
C THR A 113 13.81 -9.86 -0.29
N VAL A 114 15.01 -9.38 -0.61
CA VAL A 114 15.35 -7.95 -0.53
C VAL A 114 15.67 -7.40 -1.92
N ALA A 115 15.15 -6.21 -2.24
CA ALA A 115 15.52 -5.48 -3.45
C ALA A 115 16.97 -4.95 -3.34
N ILE A 116 17.74 -5.10 -4.42
CA ILE A 116 19.07 -4.53 -4.56
C ILE A 116 19.21 -3.80 -5.90
N ASP A 117 19.89 -2.67 -5.89
CA ASP A 117 20.11 -1.81 -7.06
C ASP A 117 21.60 -1.48 -7.28
N SER A 118 22.49 -1.95 -6.41
CA SER A 118 23.91 -1.61 -6.42
C SER A 118 24.76 -2.67 -5.75
N GLN A 119 26.07 -2.64 -6.03
CA GLN A 119 27.03 -3.54 -5.38
C GLN A 119 27.05 -3.36 -3.86
N ILE A 120 26.77 -2.15 -3.36
CA ILE A 120 26.72 -1.86 -1.92
C ILE A 120 25.54 -2.57 -1.28
N THR A 121 24.33 -2.43 -1.83
CA THR A 121 23.13 -3.09 -1.30
C THR A 121 23.25 -4.61 -1.37
N ALA A 122 23.81 -5.16 -2.46
CA ALA A 122 24.13 -6.59 -2.57
C ALA A 122 25.14 -7.07 -1.51
N THR A 123 26.23 -6.32 -1.31
CA THR A 123 27.27 -6.67 -0.32
C THR A 123 26.71 -6.68 1.10
N LEU A 124 25.93 -5.66 1.46
CA LEU A 124 25.35 -5.57 2.81
C LEU A 124 24.31 -6.67 3.05
N ALA A 125 23.47 -6.99 2.05
CA ALA A 125 22.53 -8.10 2.14
C ALA A 125 23.25 -9.44 2.39
N ALA A 126 24.29 -9.72 1.60
CA ALA A 126 25.09 -10.94 1.76
C ALA A 126 25.80 -11.01 3.13
N GLN A 127 26.42 -9.92 3.56
CA GLN A 127 27.10 -9.84 4.86
C GLN A 127 26.16 -10.04 6.05
N ALA A 128 24.91 -9.57 5.94
CA ALA A 128 23.90 -9.77 6.96
C ALA A 128 23.33 -11.20 7.00
N GLY A 129 23.56 -12.01 5.96
CA GLY A 129 23.03 -13.37 5.84
C GLY A 129 21.69 -13.47 5.09
N ILE A 130 21.28 -12.43 4.36
CA ILE A 130 20.15 -12.54 3.43
C ILE A 130 20.52 -13.52 2.31
N ARG A 131 19.56 -14.35 1.92
CA ARG A 131 19.74 -15.38 0.88
C ARG A 131 19.17 -14.98 -0.46
N ASP A 132 17.96 -14.42 -0.46
CA ASP A 132 17.18 -14.17 -1.66
C ASP A 132 17.12 -12.66 -1.98
N VAL A 133 17.32 -12.30 -3.25
CA VAL A 133 17.24 -10.91 -3.72
C VAL A 133 16.47 -10.77 -5.03
N LEU A 134 15.91 -9.59 -5.27
CA LEU A 134 15.48 -9.14 -6.61
C LEU A 134 16.36 -7.98 -7.05
N ILE A 135 16.64 -7.89 -8.35
CA ILE A 135 17.28 -6.71 -8.94
C ILE A 135 16.20 -5.64 -9.17
N ASP A 136 16.28 -4.50 -8.48
CA ASP A 136 15.40 -3.36 -8.76
C ASP A 136 15.91 -2.58 -9.97
N ILE A 137 15.05 -2.36 -10.95
CA ILE A 137 15.39 -1.79 -12.25
C ILE A 137 14.60 -0.51 -12.47
N ASN A 138 15.31 0.55 -12.85
CA ASN A 138 14.68 1.79 -13.22
C ASN A 138 14.02 1.65 -14.61
N VAL A 139 12.69 1.52 -14.60
CA VAL A 139 11.82 1.45 -15.79
C VAL A 139 11.26 2.82 -16.23
N GLY A 140 11.80 3.93 -15.69
CA GLY A 140 11.42 5.30 -16.05
C GLY A 140 11.01 6.19 -14.88
N LEU A 141 10.85 5.66 -13.66
CA LEU A 141 10.59 6.46 -12.47
C LEU A 141 11.93 6.93 -11.86
N PRO A 142 12.22 8.24 -11.80
CA PRO A 142 13.46 8.75 -11.18
C PRO A 142 13.41 8.64 -9.65
N ARG A 143 13.54 7.41 -9.14
CA ARG A 143 13.54 7.07 -7.70
C ARG A 143 14.73 6.16 -7.34
N CYS A 144 14.53 4.85 -7.31
CA CYS A 144 15.55 3.82 -7.09
C CYS A 144 15.66 2.94 -8.34
N GLY A 145 16.57 1.96 -8.27
CA GLY A 145 16.73 0.94 -9.29
C GLY A 145 17.96 1.18 -10.18
N VAL A 146 18.64 0.08 -10.49
CA VAL A 146 19.80 0.10 -11.39
C VAL A 146 19.36 0.52 -12.79
N ALA A 147 20.23 1.23 -13.51
CA ALA A 147 20.01 1.46 -14.93
C ALA A 147 19.93 0.10 -15.67
N PRO A 148 19.06 -0.06 -16.68
CA PRO A 148 18.88 -1.31 -17.41
C PRO A 148 20.20 -1.99 -17.83
N ALA A 149 21.13 -1.22 -18.40
CA ALA A 149 22.44 -1.71 -18.84
C ALA A 149 23.34 -2.27 -17.72
N GLY A 150 23.04 -1.99 -16.45
CA GLY A 150 23.76 -2.48 -15.28
C GLY A 150 23.14 -3.72 -14.63
N ALA A 151 21.92 -4.11 -15.02
CA ALA A 151 21.15 -5.15 -14.31
C ALA A 151 21.85 -6.52 -14.32
N SER A 152 22.31 -6.98 -15.50
CA SER A 152 23.00 -8.27 -15.61
C SER A 152 24.33 -8.30 -14.84
N ALA A 153 25.10 -7.21 -14.89
CA ALA A 153 26.36 -7.10 -14.15
C ALA A 153 26.14 -7.14 -12.63
N LEU A 154 25.09 -6.48 -12.14
CA LEU A 154 24.72 -6.53 -10.73
C LEU A 154 24.26 -7.94 -10.31
N ALA A 155 23.47 -8.62 -11.13
CA ALA A 155 23.04 -9.99 -10.87
C ALA A 155 24.24 -10.95 -10.78
N HIS A 156 25.20 -10.85 -11.70
CA HIS A 156 26.44 -11.63 -11.64
C HIS A 156 27.23 -11.36 -10.36
N PHE A 157 27.36 -10.08 -9.98
CA PHE A 157 28.03 -9.69 -8.74
C PHE A 157 27.32 -10.27 -7.50
N ALA A 158 25.99 -10.15 -7.43
CA ALA A 158 25.20 -10.72 -6.34
C ALA A 158 25.39 -12.24 -6.23
N GLY A 159 25.36 -12.96 -7.35
CA GLY A 159 25.65 -14.40 -7.39
C GLY A 159 27.06 -14.75 -6.90
N SER A 160 28.06 -13.92 -7.19
CA SER A 160 29.44 -14.11 -6.70
C SER A 160 29.57 -13.97 -5.18
N LEU A 161 28.62 -13.29 -4.53
CA LEU A 161 28.50 -13.18 -3.08
C LEU A 161 27.72 -14.34 -2.45
N GLY A 162 27.22 -15.28 -3.25
CA GLY A 162 26.39 -16.40 -2.82
C GLY A 162 24.91 -16.05 -2.63
N LEU A 163 24.45 -14.89 -3.12
CA LEU A 163 23.03 -14.53 -3.12
C LEU A 163 22.28 -15.29 -4.22
N ASN A 164 21.05 -15.68 -3.92
CA ASN A 164 20.09 -16.20 -4.89
C ASN A 164 19.30 -15.05 -5.52
N VAL A 165 19.62 -14.71 -6.76
CA VAL A 165 18.87 -13.72 -7.55
C VAL A 165 17.59 -14.39 -8.08
N ARG A 166 16.45 -14.04 -7.48
CA ARG A 166 15.15 -14.65 -7.78
C ARG A 166 14.44 -14.04 -8.99
N GLY A 167 14.93 -12.92 -9.50
CA GLY A 167 14.24 -12.16 -10.53
C GLY A 167 14.57 -10.69 -10.53
N VAL A 168 13.68 -9.93 -11.15
CA VAL A 168 13.73 -8.48 -11.23
C VAL A 168 12.45 -7.87 -10.67
N MET A 169 12.57 -6.63 -10.21
CA MET A 169 11.41 -5.76 -9.99
C MET A 169 11.61 -4.43 -10.72
N GLY A 170 10.51 -3.79 -11.10
CA GLY A 170 10.52 -2.47 -11.70
C GLY A 170 9.19 -1.78 -11.48
N TYR A 171 9.18 -0.76 -10.63
CA TYR A 171 7.96 -0.07 -10.25
C TYR A 171 7.65 1.14 -11.15
N GLU A 172 6.61 1.04 -11.96
CA GLU A 172 6.16 2.10 -12.87
C GLU A 172 5.18 3.10 -12.21
N GLY A 173 5.47 3.51 -10.97
CA GLY A 173 4.61 4.39 -10.16
C GLY A 173 4.20 5.72 -10.81
N HIS A 174 5.02 6.24 -11.71
CA HIS A 174 4.71 7.46 -12.47
C HIS A 174 3.54 7.30 -13.45
N LEU A 175 3.04 6.06 -13.63
CA LEU A 175 1.94 5.73 -14.52
C LEU A 175 0.63 5.45 -13.76
N MET A 176 0.61 5.47 -12.43
CA MET A 176 -0.57 5.06 -11.63
C MET A 176 -1.83 5.88 -11.92
N THR A 177 -1.67 7.15 -12.28
CA THR A 177 -2.77 8.13 -12.40
C THR A 177 -2.86 8.79 -13.77
N VAL A 178 -2.27 8.16 -14.80
CA VAL A 178 -2.47 8.59 -16.20
C VAL A 178 -3.95 8.42 -16.54
N ALA A 179 -4.63 9.53 -16.85
CA ALA A 179 -6.08 9.57 -16.98
C ALA A 179 -6.61 8.79 -18.21
N ASP A 180 -5.92 8.89 -19.35
CA ASP A 180 -6.29 8.13 -20.54
C ASP A 180 -5.79 6.68 -20.40
N ARG A 181 -6.73 5.73 -20.34
CA ARG A 181 -6.41 4.30 -20.11
C ARG A 181 -5.62 3.68 -21.26
N SER A 182 -5.83 4.14 -22.51
CA SER A 182 -5.08 3.61 -23.65
C SER A 182 -3.64 4.11 -23.64
N GLU A 183 -3.43 5.39 -23.32
CA GLU A 183 -2.12 5.98 -23.10
C GLU A 183 -1.40 5.30 -21.93
N GLN A 184 -2.11 5.08 -20.81
CA GLN A 184 -1.56 4.39 -19.64
C GLN A 184 -1.10 2.98 -20.00
N GLN A 185 -1.94 2.20 -20.69
CA GLN A 185 -1.60 0.86 -21.14
C GLN A 185 -0.36 0.86 -22.05
N ALA A 186 -0.29 1.76 -23.02
CA ALA A 186 0.86 1.87 -23.92
C ALA A 186 2.15 2.18 -23.13
N LYS A 187 2.11 3.13 -22.19
CA LYS A 187 3.27 3.49 -21.37
C LYS A 187 3.67 2.37 -20.41
N VAL A 188 2.71 1.68 -19.78
CA VAL A 188 2.98 0.53 -18.90
C VAL A 188 3.65 -0.57 -19.71
N ARG A 189 3.13 -0.86 -20.90
CA ARG A 189 3.74 -1.85 -21.80
C ARG A 189 5.19 -1.49 -22.14
N SER A 190 5.48 -0.24 -22.51
CA SER A 190 6.86 0.22 -22.78
C SER A 190 7.77 0.12 -21.56
N ALA A 191 7.29 0.45 -20.36
CA ALA A 191 8.06 0.28 -19.12
C ALA A 191 8.34 -1.20 -18.82
N MET A 192 7.38 -2.08 -19.08
CA MET A 192 7.53 -3.52 -18.89
C MET A 192 8.41 -4.18 -19.93
N GLU A 193 8.50 -3.64 -21.17
CA GLU A 193 9.49 -4.10 -22.15
C GLU A 193 10.92 -3.97 -21.60
N ILE A 194 11.25 -2.81 -21.01
CA ILE A 194 12.55 -2.60 -20.36
C ILE A 194 12.81 -3.65 -19.27
N LEU A 195 11.81 -3.91 -18.43
CA LEU A 195 11.93 -4.87 -17.32
C LEU A 195 12.11 -6.31 -17.81
N VAL A 196 11.34 -6.70 -18.82
CA VAL A 196 11.36 -8.03 -19.43
C VAL A 196 12.68 -8.31 -20.14
N ASP A 197 13.21 -7.33 -20.89
CA ASP A 197 14.51 -7.45 -21.56
C ASP A 197 15.62 -7.65 -20.52
N CYS A 198 15.61 -6.85 -19.45
CA CYS A 198 16.58 -7.01 -18.36
C CYS A 198 16.43 -8.35 -17.64
N PHE A 199 15.20 -8.84 -17.44
CA PHE A 199 14.96 -10.13 -16.83
C PHE A 199 15.64 -11.26 -17.60
N ASP A 200 15.57 -11.25 -18.94
CA ASP A 200 16.21 -12.30 -19.75
C ASP A 200 17.73 -12.32 -19.57
N GLU A 201 18.36 -11.15 -19.52
CA GLU A 201 19.79 -11.03 -19.24
C GLU A 201 20.16 -11.45 -17.82
N VAL A 202 19.36 -11.04 -16.83
CA VAL A 202 19.56 -11.40 -15.41
C VAL A 202 19.36 -12.90 -15.18
N ARG A 203 18.34 -13.50 -15.79
CA ARG A 203 18.05 -14.94 -15.71
C ARG A 203 19.15 -15.78 -16.36
N SER A 204 19.70 -15.32 -17.50
CA SER A 204 20.84 -15.97 -18.14
C SER A 204 22.05 -16.06 -17.21
N ALA A 205 22.30 -15.04 -16.39
CA ALA A 205 23.39 -15.02 -15.41
C ALA A 205 23.08 -15.80 -14.11
N SER A 206 21.81 -15.86 -13.71
CA SER A 206 21.40 -16.34 -12.37
C SER A 206 20.84 -17.77 -12.37
N GLY A 207 20.43 -18.29 -13.53
CA GLY A 207 19.90 -19.65 -13.66
C GLY A 207 18.37 -19.74 -13.48
N PRO A 208 17.84 -20.98 -13.39
CA PRO A 208 16.41 -21.24 -13.53
C PRO A 208 15.52 -20.70 -12.39
N ASP A 209 16.09 -20.54 -11.19
CA ASP A 209 15.40 -20.01 -10.00
C ASP A 209 15.11 -18.50 -10.11
N CYS A 210 15.74 -17.81 -11.06
CA CYS A 210 15.44 -16.42 -11.41
C CYS A 210 14.15 -16.34 -12.24
N SER A 211 13.00 -16.45 -11.57
CA SER A 211 11.68 -16.59 -12.21
C SER A 211 10.71 -15.44 -11.97
N ILE A 212 11.05 -14.45 -11.14
CA ILE A 212 10.14 -13.38 -10.75
C ILE A 212 10.33 -12.15 -11.65
N ILE A 213 9.22 -11.60 -12.15
CA ILE A 213 9.14 -10.26 -12.71
C ILE A 213 8.02 -9.54 -11.93
N SER A 214 8.41 -8.69 -10.99
CA SER A 214 7.51 -8.03 -10.04
C SER A 214 7.33 -6.55 -10.38
N ALA A 215 6.08 -6.09 -10.52
CA ALA A 215 5.79 -4.72 -10.97
C ALA A 215 4.46 -4.21 -10.38
N GLY A 216 4.00 -3.05 -10.84
CA GLY A 216 2.61 -2.67 -10.72
C GLY A 216 2.12 -2.16 -9.38
N GLY A 217 0.96 -1.54 -9.43
CA GLY A 217 0.28 -0.95 -8.28
C GLY A 217 -1.22 -0.83 -8.53
N THR A 218 -1.92 -0.17 -7.62
CA THR A 218 -3.39 -0.07 -7.65
C THR A 218 -3.92 0.50 -8.96
N GLY A 219 -3.26 1.50 -9.55
CA GLY A 219 -3.72 2.15 -10.78
C GLY A 219 -3.47 1.36 -12.07
N THR A 220 -2.54 0.40 -12.03
CA THR A 220 -2.12 -0.39 -13.20
C THR A 220 -2.47 -1.87 -13.06
N PHE A 221 -3.13 -2.27 -11.97
CA PHE A 221 -3.29 -3.67 -11.55
C PHE A 221 -3.87 -4.60 -12.62
N ASP A 222 -4.73 -4.09 -13.51
CA ASP A 222 -5.44 -4.83 -14.54
C ASP A 222 -4.79 -4.73 -15.94
N LEU A 223 -3.70 -3.96 -16.08
CA LEU A 223 -3.08 -3.69 -17.38
C LEU A 223 -2.14 -4.80 -17.88
N TYR A 224 -1.86 -5.82 -17.07
CA TYR A 224 -0.92 -6.90 -17.42
C TYR A 224 -1.66 -8.10 -18.03
N ASP A 225 -2.03 -7.98 -19.31
CA ASP A 225 -2.74 -9.01 -20.07
C ASP A 225 -1.84 -10.22 -20.38
N THR A 226 -2.29 -11.41 -19.99
CA THR A 226 -1.61 -12.69 -20.25
C THR A 226 -1.46 -13.05 -21.74
N ALA A 227 -2.26 -12.45 -22.62
CA ALA A 227 -2.18 -12.67 -24.06
C ALA A 227 -1.12 -11.78 -24.75
N ASP A 228 -0.68 -10.69 -24.12
CA ASP A 228 0.37 -9.84 -24.67
C ASP A 228 1.76 -10.44 -24.35
N PRO A 229 2.68 -10.49 -25.33
CA PRO A 229 3.97 -11.18 -25.20
C PRO A 229 4.94 -10.55 -24.19
N VAL A 230 4.71 -9.29 -23.80
CA VAL A 230 5.50 -8.58 -22.79
C VAL A 230 4.76 -8.59 -21.46
N LEU A 231 3.53 -8.09 -21.46
CA LEU A 231 2.74 -7.91 -20.24
C LEU A 231 2.37 -9.26 -19.60
N GLY A 232 2.17 -10.30 -20.41
CA GLY A 232 1.90 -11.65 -19.92
C GLY A 232 3.09 -12.33 -19.26
N ARG A 233 4.29 -11.73 -19.34
CA ARG A 233 5.48 -12.21 -18.63
C ARG A 233 5.59 -11.69 -17.20
N ILE A 234 4.85 -10.63 -16.85
CA ILE A 234 4.87 -10.11 -15.48
C ILE A 234 4.23 -11.14 -14.55
N THR A 235 4.99 -11.62 -13.57
CA THR A 235 4.59 -12.77 -12.77
C THR A 235 3.76 -12.39 -11.56
N GLU A 236 3.96 -11.18 -11.03
CA GLU A 236 3.25 -10.69 -9.84
C GLU A 236 3.13 -9.17 -9.82
N ILE A 237 2.05 -8.68 -9.19
CA ILE A 237 1.74 -7.26 -9.02
C ILE A 237 1.78 -6.85 -7.55
N GLN A 238 2.32 -5.67 -7.24
CA GLN A 238 2.53 -5.14 -5.88
C GLN A 238 1.44 -4.13 -5.44
N ALA A 239 0.19 -4.27 -5.88
CA ALA A 239 -0.88 -3.33 -5.50
C ALA A 239 -1.22 -3.40 -4.00
N GLY A 240 -1.63 -2.27 -3.40
CA GLY A 240 -1.95 -2.19 -1.97
C GLY A 240 -3.16 -1.32 -1.66
N SER A 241 -3.15 -0.06 -2.13
CA SER A 241 -4.21 0.91 -1.82
C SER A 241 -5.61 0.50 -2.31
N TYR A 242 -5.71 -0.44 -3.28
CA TYR A 242 -6.99 -0.95 -3.81
C TYR A 242 -7.97 -1.40 -2.70
N ALA A 243 -7.45 -1.93 -1.60
CA ALA A 243 -8.28 -2.47 -0.53
C ALA A 243 -9.05 -1.37 0.23
N LEU A 244 -8.51 -0.14 0.23
CA LEU A 244 -8.97 0.95 1.09
C LEU A 244 -9.45 2.17 0.28
N MET A 245 -8.74 2.46 -0.81
CA MET A 245 -8.86 3.61 -1.69
C MET A 245 -8.66 4.97 -0.98
N ASP A 246 -8.50 6.02 -1.78
CA ASP A 246 -8.43 7.41 -1.35
C ASP A 246 -9.03 8.31 -2.44
N SER A 247 -9.19 9.61 -2.17
CA SER A 247 -9.80 10.51 -3.16
C SER A 247 -8.92 10.74 -4.39
N HIS A 248 -7.61 10.50 -4.31
CA HIS A 248 -6.72 10.59 -5.46
C HIS A 248 -6.96 9.44 -6.45
N TYR A 249 -7.00 8.20 -5.97
CA TYR A 249 -7.38 7.05 -6.79
C TYR A 249 -8.87 7.07 -7.15
N GLY A 250 -9.74 7.61 -6.29
CA GLY A 250 -11.18 7.76 -6.55
C GLY A 250 -11.52 8.74 -7.67
N ALA A 251 -10.56 9.56 -8.11
CA ALA A 251 -10.71 10.39 -9.31
C ALA A 251 -10.47 9.62 -10.62
N LEU A 252 -10.01 8.37 -10.55
CA LEU A 252 -9.81 7.49 -11.69
C LEU A 252 -11.00 6.54 -11.86
N ASP A 253 -11.19 6.03 -13.08
CA ASP A 253 -12.20 5.01 -13.39
C ASP A 253 -11.70 3.60 -13.02
N LEU A 254 -11.46 3.38 -11.73
CA LEU A 254 -11.08 2.09 -11.16
C LEU A 254 -12.30 1.39 -10.56
N PRO A 255 -12.37 0.05 -10.61
CA PRO A 255 -13.54 -0.70 -10.14
C PRO A 255 -13.63 -0.79 -8.60
N PHE A 256 -12.83 -0.02 -7.86
CA PHE A 256 -12.75 -0.09 -6.40
C PHE A 256 -13.56 1.03 -5.74
N GLN A 257 -14.07 0.76 -4.55
CA GLN A 257 -14.88 1.68 -3.76
C GLN A 257 -14.04 2.31 -2.65
N GLN A 258 -14.32 3.59 -2.32
CA GLN A 258 -13.78 4.20 -1.10
C GLN A 258 -14.23 3.42 0.13
N ALA A 259 -13.32 2.72 0.80
CA ALA A 259 -13.65 1.86 1.94
C ALA A 259 -13.20 2.47 3.27
N LEU A 260 -12.09 3.20 3.31
CA LEU A 260 -11.57 3.81 4.54
C LEU A 260 -11.85 5.32 4.61
N TYR A 261 -12.17 5.81 5.81
CA TYR A 261 -12.44 7.21 6.09
C TYR A 261 -11.80 7.63 7.41
N VAL A 262 -11.52 8.92 7.56
CA VAL A 262 -11.28 9.54 8.88
C VAL A 262 -12.62 10.11 9.36
N LEU A 263 -13.16 9.56 10.44
CA LEU A 263 -14.32 10.07 11.13
C LEU A 263 -13.93 11.32 11.94
N GLY A 264 -14.69 12.39 11.78
CA GLY A 264 -14.58 13.63 12.56
C GLY A 264 -15.91 14.02 13.20
N THR A 265 -15.83 14.93 14.17
CA THR A 265 -16.95 15.61 14.81
C THR A 265 -16.95 17.07 14.40
N VAL A 266 -18.13 17.59 14.03
CA VAL A 266 -18.32 19.03 13.85
C VAL A 266 -18.21 19.70 15.20
N ILE A 267 -17.18 20.54 15.39
CA ILE A 267 -16.92 21.22 16.66
C ILE A 267 -17.33 22.71 16.65
N SER A 268 -17.58 23.27 15.47
CA SER A 268 -18.01 24.66 15.31
C SER A 268 -18.77 24.84 14.00
N VAL A 269 -19.80 25.69 14.03
CA VAL A 269 -20.64 26.03 12.87
C VAL A 269 -20.87 27.54 12.89
N SER A 270 -20.66 28.19 11.75
CA SER A 270 -20.98 29.60 11.51
C SER A 270 -22.22 29.72 10.61
N ASP A 271 -22.54 30.93 10.18
CA ASP A 271 -23.59 31.18 9.17
C ASP A 271 -23.25 30.62 7.78
N SER A 272 -22.00 30.21 7.51
CA SER A 272 -21.56 29.85 6.15
C SER A 272 -20.53 28.72 6.05
N TRP A 273 -19.94 28.28 7.16
CA TRP A 273 -19.01 27.14 7.18
C TRP A 273 -19.13 26.34 8.47
N ALA A 274 -18.64 25.11 8.43
CA ALA A 274 -18.44 24.25 9.58
C ALA A 274 -16.96 23.91 9.73
N VAL A 275 -16.58 23.53 10.95
CA VAL A 275 -15.24 23.08 11.31
C VAL A 275 -15.35 21.72 11.98
N ILE A 276 -14.57 20.75 11.51
CA ILE A 276 -14.46 19.41 12.11
C ILE A 276 -13.08 19.20 12.75
N ASP A 277 -13.00 18.33 13.75
CA ASP A 277 -11.79 17.94 14.50
C ASP A 277 -10.85 16.96 13.75
N VAL A 278 -10.80 17.07 12.42
CA VAL A 278 -9.91 16.29 11.55
C VAL A 278 -8.92 17.26 10.92
N GLY A 279 -7.64 17.07 11.18
CA GLY A 279 -6.57 17.96 10.71
C GLY A 279 -5.36 17.24 10.14
N LEU A 280 -4.28 17.99 9.89
CA LEU A 280 -3.00 17.49 9.36
C LEU A 280 -2.37 16.38 10.21
N LYS A 281 -2.68 16.32 11.51
CA LYS A 281 -2.18 15.26 12.41
C LYS A 281 -2.98 13.96 12.35
N SER A 282 -3.99 13.91 11.49
CA SER A 282 -4.83 12.74 11.24
C SER A 282 -4.91 12.38 9.76
N LEU A 283 -4.22 13.12 8.88
CA LEU A 283 -4.31 13.03 7.42
C LEU A 283 -2.93 13.20 6.77
N GLY A 284 -2.61 12.33 5.81
CA GLY A 284 -1.57 12.59 4.82
C GLY A 284 -2.08 13.55 3.73
N MET A 285 -1.25 14.51 3.34
CA MET A 285 -1.65 15.67 2.51
C MET A 285 -0.75 15.88 1.29
N ASP A 286 0.13 14.93 0.99
CA ASP A 286 1.04 14.95 -0.16
C ASP A 286 0.30 14.88 -1.51
N HIS A 287 -0.94 14.38 -1.52
CA HIS A 287 -1.84 14.41 -2.69
C HIS A 287 -2.93 15.51 -2.61
N GLY A 288 -2.77 16.49 -1.73
CA GLY A 288 -3.67 17.63 -1.60
C GLY A 288 -4.69 17.52 -0.47
N ASN A 289 -5.75 18.31 -0.54
CA ASN A 289 -6.77 18.41 0.51
C ASN A 289 -7.63 17.14 0.61
N PRO A 290 -8.13 16.81 1.82
CA PRO A 290 -9.12 15.75 1.97
C PRO A 290 -10.44 16.15 1.29
N THR A 291 -11.30 15.16 1.06
CA THR A 291 -12.64 15.35 0.50
C THR A 291 -13.72 15.01 1.52
N ILE A 292 -14.80 15.79 1.53
CA ILE A 292 -16.02 15.49 2.29
C ILE A 292 -17.17 15.48 1.27
N ASP A 293 -17.99 14.43 1.30
CA ASP A 293 -19.08 14.28 0.33
C ASP A 293 -20.09 15.44 0.45
N GLY A 294 -20.54 15.94 -0.70
CA GLY A 294 -21.44 17.10 -0.77
C GLY A 294 -20.85 18.43 -0.26
N ALA A 295 -19.56 18.50 0.07
CA ALA A 295 -18.93 19.69 0.65
C ALA A 295 -17.80 20.26 -0.22
N SER A 296 -17.48 21.53 0.03
CA SER A 296 -16.31 22.24 -0.47
C SER A 296 -15.35 22.46 0.71
N VAL A 297 -14.26 21.70 0.75
CA VAL A 297 -13.19 21.86 1.74
C VAL A 297 -12.36 23.11 1.40
N TRP A 298 -12.26 24.04 2.34
CA TRP A 298 -11.55 25.31 2.14
C TRP A 298 -10.07 25.16 2.49
N PHE A 299 -9.78 24.63 3.68
CA PHE A 299 -8.42 24.36 4.12
C PHE A 299 -8.40 23.35 5.28
N CYS A 300 -7.22 22.74 5.48
CA CYS A 300 -6.90 21.86 6.58
C CYS A 300 -5.73 22.46 7.38
N SER A 301 -5.87 22.47 8.70
CA SER A 301 -4.88 22.92 9.69
C SER A 301 -4.55 21.78 10.63
N ASP A 302 -3.60 21.97 11.56
CA ASP A 302 -3.11 20.92 12.48
C ASP A 302 -4.18 19.95 12.99
N GLU A 303 -5.28 20.47 13.54
CA GLU A 303 -6.35 19.69 14.18
C GLU A 303 -7.73 19.93 13.55
N HIS A 304 -7.82 20.72 12.46
CA HIS A 304 -9.12 21.16 11.93
C HIS A 304 -9.20 21.21 10.41
N THR A 305 -10.37 20.83 9.90
CA THR A 305 -10.76 21.03 8.50
C THR A 305 -11.97 21.96 8.45
N THR A 306 -11.86 23.03 7.67
CA THR A 306 -12.94 23.99 7.44
C THR A 306 -13.60 23.73 6.08
N PHE A 307 -14.93 23.64 6.06
CA PHE A 307 -15.69 23.37 4.85
C PHE A 307 -17.05 24.07 4.83
N SER A 308 -17.60 24.24 3.63
CA SER A 308 -19.00 24.61 3.41
C SER A 308 -19.72 23.50 2.66
N MET A 309 -21.05 23.46 2.71
CA MET A 309 -21.83 22.54 1.89
C MET A 309 -22.02 23.09 0.47
N LYS A 310 -22.06 22.21 -0.53
CA LYS A 310 -22.37 22.56 -1.92
C LYS A 310 -23.87 22.78 -2.10
N ASP A 311 -24.25 23.40 -3.22
CA ASP A 311 -25.64 23.58 -3.67
C ASP A 311 -26.58 24.21 -2.63
N ALA A 312 -26.03 25.07 -1.76
CA ALA A 312 -26.74 25.69 -0.64
C ALA A 312 -27.44 24.67 0.29
N ALA A 313 -26.93 23.44 0.37
CA ALA A 313 -27.38 22.46 1.35
C ALA A 313 -27.13 22.98 2.79
N PRO A 314 -27.98 22.59 3.76
CA PRO A 314 -27.84 23.06 5.13
C PRO A 314 -26.51 22.59 5.74
N LEU A 315 -25.87 23.46 6.53
CA LEU A 315 -24.71 23.08 7.34
C LEU A 315 -25.10 22.00 8.37
N PRO A 316 -24.16 21.12 8.75
CA PRO A 316 -24.37 20.18 9.84
C PRO A 316 -24.48 20.91 11.18
N ASN A 317 -24.92 20.20 12.22
CA ASN A 317 -24.96 20.68 13.59
C ASN A 317 -23.63 20.40 14.31
N VAL A 318 -23.32 21.21 15.33
CA VAL A 318 -22.24 20.88 16.27
C VAL A 318 -22.55 19.53 16.93
N GLY A 319 -21.58 18.61 16.88
CA GLY A 319 -21.71 17.23 17.36
C GLY A 319 -22.01 16.20 16.27
N ASP A 320 -22.38 16.63 15.06
CA ASP A 320 -22.60 15.70 13.93
C ASP A 320 -21.29 15.03 13.53
N ARG A 321 -21.40 13.75 13.12
CA ARG A 321 -20.27 12.93 12.68
C ARG A 321 -20.13 13.01 11.17
N ILE A 322 -18.92 13.31 10.70
CA ILE A 322 -18.60 13.49 9.27
C ILE A 322 -17.49 12.53 8.86
N PHE A 323 -17.67 11.84 7.74
CA PHE A 323 -16.65 11.01 7.14
C PHE A 323 -15.80 11.84 6.17
N VAL A 324 -14.50 11.86 6.42
CA VAL A 324 -13.51 12.56 5.61
C VAL A 324 -12.73 11.54 4.79
N GLN A 325 -12.69 11.71 3.48
CA GLN A 325 -11.88 10.91 2.58
C GLN A 325 -10.46 11.49 2.55
N PRO A 326 -9.43 10.73 2.94
CA PRO A 326 -8.06 11.17 2.77
C PRO A 326 -7.69 11.27 1.28
N ALA A 327 -6.78 12.19 0.95
CA ALA A 327 -6.23 12.28 -0.40
C ALA A 327 -5.21 11.17 -0.69
N HIS A 328 -4.56 10.63 0.35
CA HIS A 328 -3.60 9.55 0.22
C HIS A 328 -3.67 8.64 1.46
N ILE A 329 -3.87 7.34 1.23
CA ILE A 329 -4.16 6.39 2.31
C ILE A 329 -2.93 6.03 3.16
N ASP A 330 -1.81 5.73 2.52
CA ASP A 330 -0.59 5.22 3.16
C ASP A 330 -0.05 6.17 4.28
N PRO A 331 0.17 7.48 4.02
CA PRO A 331 0.61 8.42 5.05
C PRO A 331 -0.48 8.73 6.08
N THR A 332 -1.76 8.68 5.69
CA THR A 332 -2.88 8.87 6.62
C THR A 332 -2.86 7.76 7.66
N ILE A 333 -2.83 6.50 7.24
CA ILE A 333 -2.86 5.34 8.15
C ILE A 333 -1.69 5.35 9.12
N ALA A 334 -0.50 5.80 8.71
CA ALA A 334 0.67 5.85 9.57
C ALA A 334 0.50 6.73 10.83
N MET A 335 -0.48 7.64 10.84
CA MET A 335 -0.81 8.54 11.96
C MET A 335 -1.77 7.94 12.99
N HIS A 336 -2.36 6.77 12.71
CA HIS A 336 -3.38 6.16 13.55
C HIS A 336 -2.93 4.82 14.11
N ASP A 337 -3.45 4.48 15.28
CA ASP A 337 -3.10 3.25 16.00
C ASP A 337 -4.09 2.11 15.74
N MET A 338 -5.31 2.46 15.33
CA MET A 338 -6.44 1.54 15.17
C MET A 338 -7.26 1.88 13.92
N ILE A 339 -7.77 0.84 13.27
CA ILE A 339 -8.81 0.90 12.23
C ILE A 339 -10.07 0.26 12.82
N TYR A 340 -11.18 0.99 12.85
CA TYR A 340 -12.48 0.45 13.30
C TYR A 340 -13.26 -0.06 12.10
N LEU A 341 -13.68 -1.33 12.12
CA LEU A 341 -14.53 -1.87 11.08
C LEU A 341 -15.99 -1.60 11.39
N SER A 342 -16.73 -1.19 10.37
CA SER A 342 -18.16 -0.95 10.48
C SER A 342 -18.95 -1.66 9.38
N ASN A 343 -20.22 -1.93 9.70
CA ASN A 343 -21.19 -2.42 8.72
C ASN A 343 -22.02 -1.23 8.20
N GLY A 344 -21.45 -0.50 7.24
CA GLY A 344 -21.97 0.77 6.74
C GLY A 344 -21.27 2.00 7.32
N LEU A 345 -21.56 3.16 6.72
CA LEU A 345 -20.94 4.45 7.01
C LEU A 345 -21.99 5.47 7.45
N THR A 346 -22.63 5.21 8.59
CA THR A 346 -23.54 6.15 9.24
C THR A 346 -23.21 6.25 10.73
N ALA A 347 -23.58 7.34 11.39
CA ALA A 347 -23.35 7.47 12.83
C ALA A 347 -23.90 6.30 13.66
N THR A 348 -25.01 5.68 13.23
CA THR A 348 -25.65 4.54 13.91
C THR A 348 -25.15 3.18 13.43
N SER A 349 -24.26 3.11 12.44
CA SER A 349 -23.66 1.86 11.99
C SER A 349 -22.88 1.22 13.12
N ALA A 350 -23.03 -0.09 13.29
CA ALA A 350 -22.32 -0.85 14.31
C ALA A 350 -20.83 -0.96 13.98
N VAL A 351 -19.99 -0.78 15.00
CA VAL A 351 -18.58 -1.15 14.98
C VAL A 351 -18.50 -2.64 15.31
N ILE A 352 -18.00 -3.41 14.35
CA ILE A 352 -18.04 -4.88 14.39
C ILE A 352 -16.69 -5.49 14.72
N ASP A 353 -15.60 -4.74 14.53
CA ASP A 353 -14.25 -5.18 14.83
C ASP A 353 -13.32 -3.96 14.95
N SER A 354 -12.10 -4.16 15.45
CA SER A 354 -11.07 -3.14 15.51
C SER A 354 -9.70 -3.75 15.27
N TRP A 355 -8.94 -3.21 14.33
CA TRP A 355 -7.65 -3.75 13.92
C TRP A 355 -6.51 -2.80 14.28
N PRO A 356 -5.44 -3.27 14.94
CA PRO A 356 -4.30 -2.42 15.22
C PRO A 356 -3.51 -2.12 13.94
N VAL A 357 -3.00 -0.89 13.83
CA VAL A 357 -2.00 -0.50 12.82
C VAL A 357 -0.62 -0.82 13.40
N ASP A 358 -0.38 -2.10 13.63
CA ASP A 358 0.74 -2.64 14.42
C ASP A 358 2.11 -2.58 13.71
N LEU A 359 2.12 -2.26 12.41
CA LEU A 359 3.35 -2.14 11.60
C LEU A 359 3.76 -0.67 11.35
N ARG A 360 3.11 0.31 12.00
CA ARG A 360 3.46 1.76 11.93
C ARG A 360 4.72 2.11 12.72
N GLY A 361 5.26 3.32 12.49
CA GLY A 361 6.34 3.90 13.30
C GLY A 361 7.74 3.49 12.85
N TRP A 362 7.97 3.50 11.54
CA TRP A 362 9.29 3.37 10.92
C TRP A 362 9.83 4.74 10.54
#